data_AF-A0A0C2VRD5-F1
#
_entry.id   AF-A0A0C2VRD5-F1
#
_cell.length_a   1.000
_cell.length_b   1.000
_cell.length_c   1.000
_cell.angle_alpha   90.00
_cell.angle_beta   90.00
_cell.angle_gamma   90.00
#
_symmetry.space_group_name_H-M   'P 1'
#
loop_
_entity.id
_entity.type
_entity.pdbx_description
1 polymer ?
#
loop_
_entity_poly.entity_id
_entity_poly.type
_entity_poly.pdbx_seq_one_letter_code
_entity_poly.pdbx_strand_id
1 'polypeptide(L)'
;MNEDRVLSLVAILLLMIGIGYYLLFRTPIIASYWFGVQEWHSRFGLYTLGWLPSFVHQFSFVLLTWIALDKTHESFAIWFWLMVNSLFEFGQVLKGEVLGYFPNVIANYFKNGTFAGEDLVAIWIATLIAYGVIKFNKKEKNARA
;
A
#
# COMPACT_ATOMS: atom_id res chain seq x y z
N MET A 1 8.20 18.94 -18.23
CA MET A 1 7.36 18.67 -17.04
C MET A 1 8.31 18.52 -15.85
N ASN A 2 8.03 19.16 -14.70
CA ASN A 2 8.90 19.02 -13.52
C ASN A 2 8.95 17.53 -13.12
N GLU A 3 10.14 16.94 -12.99
CA GLU A 3 10.36 15.52 -12.66
C GLU A 3 9.55 15.10 -11.42
N ASP A 4 9.41 16.01 -10.46
CA ASP A 4 8.67 15.82 -9.23
C ASP A 4 7.18 15.59 -9.51
N ARG A 5 6.60 16.32 -10.47
CA ARG A 5 5.20 16.12 -10.91
C ARG A 5 5.01 14.77 -11.60
N VAL A 6 5.99 14.35 -12.40
CA VAL A 6 5.94 13.03 -13.06
C VAL A 6 5.92 11.93 -12.02
N LEU A 7 6.81 12.00 -11.03
CA LEU A 7 6.90 11.01 -9.97
C LEU A 7 5.62 10.95 -9.12
N SER A 8 5.05 12.11 -8.76
CA SER A 8 3.75 12.16 -8.07
C SER A 8 2.63 11.55 -8.90
N LEU A 9 2.55 11.85 -10.20
CA LEU A 9 1.52 11.27 -11.08
C LEU A 9 1.65 9.75 -11.18
N VAL A 10 2.88 9.24 -11.33
CA VAL A 10 3.13 7.79 -11.34
C VAL A 10 2.70 7.14 -10.02
N ALA A 11 3.08 7.73 -8.88
CA ALA A 11 2.68 7.21 -7.57
C ALA A 11 1.15 7.22 -7.38
N ILE A 12 0.46 8.29 -7.79
CA ILE A 12 -1.01 8.37 -7.72
C ILE A 12 -1.65 7.33 -8.64
N LEU A 13 -1.18 7.17 -9.87
CA LEU A 13 -1.73 6.18 -10.80
C LEU A 13 -1.54 4.75 -10.27
N LEU A 14 -0.37 4.42 -9.73
CA LEU A 14 -0.12 3.11 -9.10
C LEU A 14 -1.04 2.87 -7.89
N LEU A 15 -1.26 3.88 -7.06
CA LEU A 15 -2.20 3.79 -5.95
C LEU A 15 -3.63 3.51 -6.44
N MET A 16 -4.09 4.22 -7.48
CA MET A 16 -5.41 4.01 -8.07
C MET A 16 -5.55 2.61 -8.68
N ILE A 17 -4.50 2.09 -9.32
CA ILE A 17 -4.47 0.71 -9.83
C ILE A 17 -4.59 -0.29 -8.67
N GLY A 18 -3.87 -0.06 -7.57
CA GLY A 18 -3.97 -0.89 -6.36
C GLY A 18 -5.37 -0.93 -5.76
N ILE A 19 -5.99 0.25 -5.60
CA ILE A 19 -7.36 0.39 -5.10
C ILE A 19 -8.34 -0.33 -6.04
N GLY A 20 -8.21 -0.11 -7.35
CA GLY A 20 -9.05 -0.77 -8.35
C GLY A 20 -8.91 -2.30 -8.27
N TYR A 21 -7.68 -2.80 -8.20
CA TYR A 21 -7.44 -4.24 -8.05
C TYR A 21 -8.06 -4.78 -6.76
N TYR A 22 -7.91 -4.08 -5.63
CA TYR A 22 -8.48 -4.48 -4.35
C TYR A 22 -10.01 -4.59 -4.39
N LEU A 23 -10.69 -3.59 -4.95
CA LEU A 23 -12.16 -3.52 -5.02
C LEU A 23 -12.79 -4.46 -6.05
N LEU A 24 -12.02 -4.88 -7.06
CA LEU A 24 -12.48 -5.79 -8.10
C LEU A 24 -12.21 -7.25 -7.73
N PHE A 25 -11.04 -7.55 -7.15
CA PHE A 25 -10.56 -8.93 -7.01
C PHE A 25 -10.41 -9.40 -5.56
N ARG A 26 -10.00 -8.53 -4.62
CA ARG A 26 -9.70 -8.94 -3.22
C ARG A 26 -10.92 -8.82 -2.30
N THR A 27 -11.68 -7.75 -2.44
CA THR A 27 -13.03 -7.62 -1.88
C THR A 27 -13.95 -7.33 -3.05
N PRO A 28 -14.65 -8.33 -3.62
CA PRO A 28 -15.43 -8.16 -4.85
C PRO A 28 -16.70 -7.33 -4.59
N ILE A 29 -16.61 -6.19 -3.90
CA ILE A 29 -17.73 -5.29 -3.58
C ILE A 29 -18.29 -4.73 -4.89
N ILE A 30 -17.43 -4.22 -5.77
CA ILE A 30 -17.87 -3.70 -7.07
C ILE A 30 -18.35 -4.86 -7.95
N ALA A 31 -17.60 -5.97 -7.97
CA ALA A 31 -17.96 -7.11 -8.81
C ALA A 31 -19.32 -7.74 -8.40
N SER A 32 -19.57 -7.87 -7.10
CA SER A 32 -20.84 -8.38 -6.57
C SER A 32 -21.98 -7.41 -6.78
N TYR A 33 -21.77 -6.11 -6.58
CA TYR A 33 -22.82 -5.10 -6.75
C TYR A 33 -23.23 -4.90 -8.22
N TRP A 34 -22.26 -4.78 -9.13
CA TRP A 34 -22.53 -4.46 -10.54
C TRP A 34 -22.86 -5.68 -11.40
N PHE A 35 -22.26 -6.83 -11.11
CA PHE A 35 -22.42 -8.04 -11.92
C PHE A 35 -23.24 -9.13 -11.21
N GLY A 36 -23.72 -8.87 -9.98
CA GLY A 36 -24.55 -9.83 -9.23
C GLY A 36 -23.82 -11.11 -8.81
N VAL A 37 -22.48 -11.13 -8.89
CA VAL A 37 -21.68 -12.32 -8.58
C VAL A 37 -21.45 -12.38 -7.07
N GLN A 38 -22.27 -13.17 -6.37
CA GLN A 38 -22.18 -13.33 -4.91
C GLN A 38 -20.94 -14.13 -4.46
N GLU A 39 -20.46 -15.05 -5.29
CA GLU A 39 -19.26 -15.84 -5.00
C GLU A 39 -18.31 -15.87 -6.18
N TRP A 40 -17.44 -14.86 -6.26
CA TRP A 40 -16.34 -14.88 -7.23
C TRP A 40 -15.19 -15.75 -6.70
N HIS A 41 -15.34 -17.07 -6.84
CA HIS A 41 -14.22 -18.00 -6.67
C HIS A 41 -13.36 -17.93 -7.95
N SER A 42 -12.47 -16.95 -8.06
CA SER A 42 -11.58 -16.88 -9.22
C SER A 42 -10.61 -18.06 -9.18
N ARG A 43 -10.93 -19.13 -9.91
CA ARG A 43 -9.97 -20.19 -10.28
C ARG A 43 -8.84 -19.68 -11.17
N PHE A 44 -8.93 -18.43 -11.65
CA PHE A 44 -7.88 -17.77 -12.41
C PHE A 44 -6.82 -17.20 -11.47
N GLY A 45 -5.54 -17.46 -11.77
CA GLY A 45 -4.36 -17.11 -11.00
C GLY A 45 -4.13 -15.62 -10.68
N LEU A 46 -5.12 -14.75 -10.86
CA LEU A 46 -5.07 -13.36 -10.38
C LEU A 46 -5.01 -13.29 -8.85
N TYR A 47 -5.51 -14.28 -8.11
CA TYR A 47 -5.31 -14.37 -6.64
C TYR A 47 -3.83 -14.45 -6.23
N THR A 48 -2.92 -14.84 -7.15
CA THR A 48 -1.47 -14.87 -6.89
C THR A 48 -0.86 -13.47 -6.70
N LEU A 49 -1.61 -12.41 -7.05
CA LEU A 49 -1.23 -11.02 -6.83
C LEU A 49 -1.96 -10.40 -5.64
N GLY A 50 -2.43 -11.19 -4.68
CA GLY A 50 -3.06 -10.69 -3.45
C GLY A 50 -2.21 -9.65 -2.70
N TRP A 51 -0.88 -9.71 -2.85
CA TRP A 51 0.12 -8.81 -2.31
C TRP A 51 0.26 -7.46 -3.04
N LEU A 52 -0.27 -7.35 -4.26
CA LEU A 52 -0.10 -6.19 -5.13
C LEU A 52 -0.65 -4.90 -4.50
N PRO A 53 -1.86 -4.87 -3.91
CA PRO A 53 -2.36 -3.68 -3.22
C PRO A 53 -1.41 -3.18 -2.15
N SER A 54 -0.89 -4.08 -1.29
CA SER A 54 0.02 -3.73 -0.20
C SER A 54 1.34 -3.17 -0.73
N PHE A 55 1.87 -3.75 -1.81
CA PHE A 55 3.04 -3.25 -2.50
C PHE A 55 2.84 -1.82 -3.02
N VAL A 56 1.83 -1.60 -3.87
CA VAL A 56 1.64 -0.30 -4.53
C VAL A 56 1.22 0.78 -3.55
N HIS A 57 0.47 0.42 -2.50
CA HIS A 57 0.09 1.30 -1.41
C HIS A 57 1.31 1.80 -0.65
N GLN A 58 2.16 0.89 -0.16
CA GLN A 58 3.40 1.24 0.54
C GLN A 58 4.33 2.09 -0.33
N PHE A 59 4.57 1.66 -1.57
CA PHE A 59 5.44 2.37 -2.50
C PHE A 59 4.95 3.80 -2.75
N SER A 60 3.66 3.97 -3.05
CA SER A 60 3.08 5.26 -3.37
C SER A 60 3.09 6.20 -2.18
N PHE A 61 2.78 5.70 -0.98
CA PHE A 61 2.74 6.50 0.24
C PHE A 61 4.10 7.01 0.67
N VAL A 62 5.14 6.17 0.59
CA VAL A 62 6.51 6.61 0.86
C VAL A 62 6.91 7.74 -0.09
N LEU A 63 6.69 7.59 -1.40
CA LEU A 63 7.07 8.60 -2.39
C LEU A 63 6.27 9.89 -2.24
N LEU A 64 4.94 9.80 -2.11
CA LEU A 64 4.08 10.98 -1.98
C LEU A 64 4.37 11.76 -0.69
N THR A 65 4.63 11.06 0.42
CA THR A 65 4.99 11.70 1.69
C THR A 65 6.35 12.37 1.61
N TRP A 66 7.34 11.71 1.01
CA TRP A 66 8.65 12.31 0.79
C TRP A 66 8.57 13.57 -0.08
N ILE A 67 7.77 13.54 -1.15
CA ILE A 67 7.54 14.72 -2.00
C ILE A 67 6.80 15.82 -1.23
N ALA A 68 5.77 15.47 -0.45
CA ALA A 68 4.99 16.43 0.34
C ALA A 68 5.82 17.10 1.45
N LEU A 69 6.89 16.46 1.92
CA LEU A 69 7.84 16.98 2.89
C LEU A 69 9.07 17.63 2.21
N ASP A 70 8.86 18.24 1.05
CA ASP A 70 9.88 18.95 0.26
C ASP A 70 11.15 18.14 0.02
N LYS A 71 11.04 16.81 -0.05
CA LYS A 71 12.14 15.87 -0.31
C LYS A 71 13.26 15.84 0.74
N THR A 72 13.07 16.49 1.88
CA THR A 72 14.08 16.59 2.94
C THR A 72 14.00 15.42 3.93
N HIS A 73 12.80 14.92 4.23
CA HIS A 73 12.55 13.95 5.30
C HIS A 73 12.38 12.50 4.79
N GLU A 74 13.39 11.96 4.09
CA GLU A 74 13.30 10.61 3.51
C GLU A 74 13.13 9.50 4.56
N SER A 75 13.88 9.56 5.66
CA SER A 75 13.85 8.53 6.70
C SER A 75 12.51 8.49 7.40
N PHE A 76 11.90 9.67 7.64
CA PHE A 76 10.57 9.76 8.21
C PHE A 76 9.54 9.10 7.28
N ALA A 77 9.50 9.47 5.99
CA ALA A 77 8.54 8.90 5.04
C ALA A 77 8.66 7.37 4.94
N ILE A 78 9.89 6.85 4.93
CA ILE A 78 10.16 5.40 4.86
C ILE A 78 9.70 4.68 6.13
N TRP A 79 10.22 5.09 7.29
CA TRP A 79 10.00 4.36 8.54
C TRP A 79 8.57 4.51 9.04
N PHE A 80 7.97 5.69 8.87
CA PHE A 80 6.58 5.93 9.24
C PHE A 80 5.66 4.94 8.51
N TRP A 81 5.74 4.88 7.18
CA TRP A 81 4.84 4.01 6.42
C TRP A 81 5.15 2.53 6.56
N LEU A 82 6.43 2.16 6.64
CA LEU A 82 6.81 0.77 6.92
C LEU A 82 6.23 0.29 8.25
N MET A 83 6.37 1.10 9.32
CA MET A 83 5.83 0.78 10.64
C MET A 83 4.31 0.74 10.62
N VAL A 84 3.65 1.79 10.10
CA VAL A 84 2.19 1.89 10.04
C VAL A 84 1.60 0.69 9.30
N ASN A 85 2.08 0.40 8.08
CA ASN A 85 1.52 -0.69 7.28
C ASN A 85 1.84 -2.07 7.87
N SER A 86 3.02 -2.27 8.46
CA SER A 86 3.32 -3.52 9.17
C SER A 86 2.42 -3.71 10.39
N LEU A 87 2.18 -2.66 11.18
CA LEU A 87 1.29 -2.72 12.34
C LEU A 87 -0.15 -2.99 11.93
N PHE A 88 -0.63 -2.41 10.83
CA PHE A 88 -1.97 -2.69 10.32
C PHE A 88 -2.10 -4.16 9.88
N GLU A 89 -1.07 -4.71 9.23
CA GLU A 89 -1.06 -6.11 8.81
C GLU A 89 -1.02 -7.06 10.02
N PHE A 90 -0.12 -6.83 10.97
CA PHE A 90 -0.09 -7.62 12.22
C PHE A 90 -1.37 -7.46 13.05
N GLY A 91 -2.00 -6.28 13.01
CA GLY A 91 -3.27 -6.02 13.69
C GLY A 91 -4.39 -6.95 13.23
N GLN A 92 -4.36 -7.43 11.98
CA GLN A 92 -5.34 -8.39 11.46
C GLN A 92 -5.19 -9.80 12.05
N VAL A 93 -4.10 -10.08 12.76
CA VAL A 93 -3.92 -11.33 13.53
C VAL A 93 -4.68 -11.27 14.86
N LEU A 94 -5.00 -10.07 15.37
CA LEU A 94 -5.65 -9.89 16.66
C LEU A 94 -7.08 -10.43 16.66
N LYS A 95 -7.47 -11.10 17.76
CA LYS A 95 -8.80 -11.70 17.93
C LYS A 95 -9.35 -11.42 19.33
N GLY A 96 -10.68 -11.53 19.45
CA GLY A 96 -11.38 -11.53 20.73
C GLY A 96 -11.27 -10.20 21.48
N GLU A 97 -11.08 -10.28 22.79
CA GLU A 97 -11.12 -9.14 23.73
C GLU A 97 -10.07 -8.06 23.43
N VAL A 98 -8.96 -8.43 22.78
CA VAL A 98 -7.89 -7.47 22.42
C VAL A 98 -8.39 -6.41 21.44
N LEU A 99 -9.37 -6.73 20.59
CA LEU A 99 -9.98 -5.76 19.68
C LEU A 99 -10.76 -4.66 20.42
N GLY A 100 -11.22 -4.94 21.65
CA GLY A 100 -11.98 -4.00 22.47
C GLY A 100 -11.17 -2.80 22.97
N TYR A 101 -9.84 -2.86 22.91
CA TYR A 101 -8.95 -1.73 23.26
C TYR A 101 -8.83 -0.69 22.13
N PHE A 102 -9.30 -1.01 20.92
CA PHE A 102 -9.18 -0.13 19.77
C PHE A 102 -10.48 0.61 19.47
N PRO A 103 -10.43 1.82 18.90
CA PRO A 103 -11.60 2.48 18.34
C PRO A 103 -12.31 1.57 17.32
N ASN A 104 -13.65 1.61 17.29
CA ASN A 104 -14.48 0.73 16.45
C ASN A 104 -14.03 0.68 14.98
N VAL A 105 -13.57 1.79 14.41
CA VAL A 105 -13.08 1.84 13.02
C VAL A 105 -11.86 0.93 12.83
N ILE A 106 -10.88 1.02 13.74
CA ILE A 106 -9.66 0.22 13.70
C ILE A 106 -9.96 -1.24 14.05
N ALA A 107 -10.78 -1.47 15.09
CA ALA A 107 -11.21 -2.81 15.47
C ALA A 107 -11.95 -3.54 14.33
N ASN A 108 -12.84 -2.83 13.63
CA ASN A 108 -13.54 -3.38 12.47
C ASN A 108 -12.61 -3.66 11.29
N TYR A 109 -11.60 -2.81 11.07
CA TYR A 109 -10.57 -3.08 10.06
C TYR A 109 -9.80 -4.37 10.39
N PHE A 110 -9.32 -4.52 11.63
CA PHE A 110 -8.60 -5.73 12.05
C PHE A 110 -9.48 -6.98 12.01
N LYS A 111 -10.74 -6.87 12.43
CA LYS A 111 -11.69 -8.00 12.46
C LYS A 111 -12.04 -8.54 11.08
N ASN A 112 -12.18 -7.66 10.08
CA ASN A 112 -12.58 -8.03 8.73
C ASN A 112 -11.39 -8.17 7.77
N GLY A 113 -10.18 -7.85 8.22
CA GLY A 113 -8.96 -8.05 7.46
C GLY A 113 -8.52 -9.51 7.43
N THR A 114 -7.73 -9.86 6.43
CA THR A 114 -7.14 -11.19 6.29
C THR A 114 -5.63 -11.02 6.25
N PHE A 115 -4.97 -11.42 7.36
CA PHE A 115 -3.52 -11.44 7.43
C PHE A 115 -2.94 -12.36 6.36
N ALA A 116 -1.98 -11.84 5.59
CA ALA A 116 -1.22 -12.60 4.60
C ALA A 116 0.27 -12.26 4.72
N GLY A 117 1.12 -13.28 4.95
CA GLY A 117 2.56 -13.06 5.11
C GLY A 117 3.22 -12.41 3.89
N GLU A 118 2.72 -12.72 2.69
CA GLU A 118 3.10 -12.09 1.44
C GLU A 118 2.84 -10.58 1.40
N ASP A 119 1.85 -10.04 2.13
CA ASP A 119 1.63 -8.60 2.23
C ASP A 119 2.77 -7.91 2.99
N LEU A 120 3.26 -8.52 4.07
CA LEU A 120 4.45 -8.02 4.78
C LEU A 120 5.67 -8.01 3.86
N VAL A 121 5.95 -9.12 3.17
CA VAL A 121 7.08 -9.19 2.24
C VAL A 121 6.96 -8.12 1.16
N ALA A 122 5.77 -7.91 0.60
CA ALA A 122 5.49 -6.86 -0.37
C ALA A 122 5.73 -5.45 0.18
N ILE A 123 5.32 -5.16 1.42
CA ILE A 123 5.59 -3.88 2.09
C ILE A 123 7.11 -3.64 2.19
N TRP A 124 7.89 -4.64 2.59
CA TRP A 124 9.34 -4.52 2.70
C TRP A 124 9.99 -4.28 1.33
N ILE A 125 9.63 -5.06 0.31
CA ILE A 125 10.17 -4.91 -1.05
C ILE A 125 9.80 -3.53 -1.62
N ALA A 126 8.54 -3.08 -1.47
CA ALA A 126 8.09 -1.76 -1.90
C ALA A 126 8.91 -0.64 -1.25
N THR A 127 9.23 -0.79 0.04
CA THR A 127 10.04 0.17 0.79
C THR A 127 11.45 0.27 0.24
N LEU A 128 12.09 -0.87 -0.04
CA LEU A 128 13.44 -0.91 -0.64
C LEU A 128 13.46 -0.26 -2.02
N ILE A 129 12.45 -0.54 -2.85
CA ILE A 129 12.34 0.06 -4.19
C ILE A 129 12.10 1.58 -4.07
N ALA A 130 11.21 2.03 -3.19
CA ALA A 130 10.97 3.45 -2.95
C ALA A 130 12.25 4.17 -2.48
N TYR A 131 13.00 3.57 -1.55
CA TYR A 131 14.30 4.08 -1.13
C TYR A 131 15.28 4.22 -2.30
N GLY A 132 15.37 3.19 -3.16
CA GLY A 132 16.21 3.22 -4.36
C GLY A 132 15.83 4.38 -5.30
N VAL A 133 14.54 4.58 -5.56
CA VAL A 133 14.02 5.69 -6.39
C VAL A 133 14.38 7.05 -5.78
N ILE A 134 14.23 7.22 -4.46
CA ILE A 134 14.59 8.45 -3.76
C ILE A 134 16.09 8.75 -3.91
N LYS A 135 16.95 7.75 -3.70
CA LYS A 135 18.41 7.91 -3.82
C LYS A 135 18.84 8.24 -5.24
N PHE A 136 18.25 7.58 -6.23
CA PHE A 136 18.50 7.88 -7.63
C PHE A 136 18.12 9.33 -7.98
N ASN A 137 16.93 9.79 -7.56
CA ASN A 137 16.48 11.15 -7.82
C ASN A 137 17.37 12.21 -7.15
N LYS A 138 17.84 11.96 -5.91
CA LYS A 138 18.78 12.86 -5.22
C LYS A 138 20.13 12.92 -5.95
N LYS A 139 20.65 11.79 -6.41
CA LYS A 139 21.92 11.73 -7.16
C LYS A 139 21.85 12.54 -8.45
N GLU A 140 20.76 12.41 -9.21
CA GLU A 140 20.57 13.20 -10.44
C GLU A 140 20.48 14.70 -10.17
N LYS A 141 19.78 15.13 -9.12
CA LYS A 141 19.71 16.56 -8.75
C LYS A 141 21.10 17.10 -8.37
N ASN A 142 21.90 16.35 -7.62
CA ASN A 142 23.25 16.75 -7.24
C ASN A 142 24.23 16.80 -8.44
N ALA A 143 24.03 15.97 -9.46
CA ALA A 143 24.87 15.97 -10.66
C ALA A 143 24.57 17.14 -11.63
N ARG A 144 23.41 17.80 -11.47
CA ARG A 144 22.97 18.93 -12.30
C ARG A 144 23.14 20.29 -11.64
N ALA A 145 23.52 20.33 -10.35
CA ALA A 145 23.80 21.54 -9.58
C ALA A 145 25.29 21.87 -9.64
#